data_AF-A0ABD2M6L3-F1
#
_entry.id   AF-A0ABD2M6L3-F1
#
_cell.length_a   1.000
_cell.length_b   1.000
_cell.length_c   1.000
_cell.angle_alpha   90.00
_cell.angle_beta   90.00
_cell.angle_gamma   90.00
#
_symmetry.space_group_name_H-M   'P 1'
#
loop_
_entity.id
_entity.type
_entity.pdbx_description
1 polymer ?
#
loop_
_entity_poly.entity_id
_entity_poly.type
_entity_poly.pdbx_seq_one_letter_code
_entity_poly.pdbx_strand_id
1 'polypeptide(L)' 'MSESRKEAEEKMAKAIFISGDCWLKVFDLLPALQLGLGIALISHRFDFYVDEHFKTRKRALKCIRIGSKIGFLTQ' A
#
# COMPACT_ATOMS: atom_id res chain seq x y z
N MET A 1 18.20 26.20 22.11
CA MET A 1 18.70 25.66 20.83
C MET A 1 18.02 24.35 20.39
N SER A 2 17.15 23.74 21.20
CA SER A 2 16.48 22.46 20.90
C SER A 2 15.02 22.58 20.47
N GLU A 3 14.30 23.64 20.85
CA GLU A 3 12.89 23.86 20.48
C GLU A 3 12.70 24.12 18.98
N SER A 4 13.59 24.90 18.36
CA SER A 4 13.51 25.24 16.94
C SER A 4 13.74 24.06 15.99
N ARG A 5 14.38 22.97 16.45
CA ARG A 5 14.58 21.76 15.66
C ARG A 5 13.33 20.87 15.64
N LYS A 6 12.65 20.74 16.80
CA LYS A 6 11.37 20.03 16.91
C LYS A 6 10.27 20.70 16.08
N GLU A 7 10.18 22.03 16.12
CA GLU A 7 9.22 22.78 15.30
C GLU A 7 9.48 22.63 13.79
N ALA A 8 10.75 22.52 13.39
CA ALA A 8 11.13 22.26 12.00
C ALA A 8 10.77 20.83 11.56
N GLU A 9 11.03 19.84 12.40
CA GLU A 9 10.64 18.44 12.17
C GLU A 9 9.13 18.28 12.05
N GLU A 10 8.35 18.94 12.90
CA GLU A 10 6.89 18.88 12.87
C GLU A 10 6.31 19.58 11.62
N LYS A 11 6.91 20.68 11.18
CA LYS A 11 6.56 21.35 9.91
C LYS A 11 6.91 20.49 8.70
N MET A 12 8.06 19.83 8.69
CA MET A 12 8.44 18.92 7.59
C MET A 12 7.59 17.65 7.56
N ALA A 13 7.24 17.09 8.72
CA ALA A 13 6.33 15.95 8.82
C ALA A 13 4.91 16.28 8.33
N LYS A 14 4.46 17.53 8.52
CA LYS A 14 3.20 18.05 7.93
C LYS A 14 3.33 18.30 6.41
N ALA A 15 4.51 18.69 5.93
CA ALA A 15 4.76 18.96 4.52
C ALA A 15 4.90 17.68 3.67
N ILE A 16 5.40 16.59 4.25
CA ILE A 16 5.56 15.28 3.57
C ILE A 16 4.40 14.36 4.00
N PHE A 17 3.17 14.79 3.74
CA PHE A 17 2.01 13.91 3.84
C PHE A 17 1.72 13.32 2.46
N ILE A 18 2.40 12.21 2.13
CA ILE A 18 2.12 11.46 0.92
C ILE A 18 0.85 10.64 1.14
N SER A 19 -0.16 10.85 0.29
CA SER A 19 -1.42 10.10 0.32
C SER A 19 -1.17 8.59 0.29
N GLY A 20 -2.00 7.81 1.01
CA GLY A 20 -1.98 6.35 0.96
C GLY A 20 -2.08 5.81 -0.47
N ASP A 21 -2.86 6.45 -1.34
CA ASP A 21 -3.00 6.05 -2.75
C ASP A 21 -1.68 6.14 -3.53
N CYS A 22 -0.84 7.12 -3.20
CA CYS A 22 0.49 7.25 -3.82
C CYS A 22 1.40 6.11 -3.37
N TRP A 23 1.32 5.70 -2.11
CA TRP A 23 2.05 4.53 -1.60
C TRP A 23 1.58 3.23 -2.27
N LEU A 24 0.28 3.03 -2.43
CA LEU A 24 -0.27 1.86 -3.13
C LEU A 24 0.22 1.75 -4.57
N LYS A 25 0.35 2.87 -5.29
CA LYS A 25 0.95 2.89 -6.64
C LYS A 25 2.44 2.55 -6.65
N VAL A 26 3.20 2.99 -5.64
CA VAL A 26 4.61 2.59 -5.48
C VAL A 26 4.71 1.10 -5.22
N PHE A 27 3.76 0.53 -4.47
CA PHE A 27 3.72 -0.89 -4.16
C PHE A 27 3.44 -1.78 -5.37
N ASP A 28 2.66 -1.29 -6.35
CA ASP A 28 2.46 -2.01 -7.62
C ASP A 28 3.76 -2.22 -8.41
N LEU A 29 4.76 -1.36 -8.22
CA LEU A 29 6.07 -1.46 -8.88
C LEU A 29 7.01 -2.47 -8.21
N LEU A 30 6.70 -2.88 -6.97
CA LEU A 30 7.57 -3.72 -6.17
C LEU A 30 7.07 -5.17 -6.12
N PRO A 31 7.98 -6.16 -6.07
CA PRO A 31 7.58 -7.54 -5.92
C PRO A 31 6.96 -7.78 -4.53
N ALA A 32 5.90 -8.61 -4.50
CA ALA A 32 5.13 -8.93 -3.30
C ALA A 32 6.00 -9.36 -2.11
N LEU A 33 7.07 -10.12 -2.37
CA LEU A 33 7.99 -10.60 -1.35
C LEU A 33 8.77 -9.46 -0.66
N GLN A 34 9.29 -8.50 -1.42
CA GLN A 34 9.98 -7.34 -0.84
C GLN A 34 8.99 -6.42 -0.12
N LEU A 35 7.75 -6.32 -0.60
CA LEU A 35 6.73 -5.50 0.04
C LEU A 35 6.33 -6.06 1.42
N GLY A 36 6.04 -7.36 1.49
CA GLY A 36 5.59 -8.01 2.72
C GLY A 36 6.69 -8.21 3.76
N LEU A 37 7.94 -8.43 3.35
CA LEU A 37 9.05 -8.68 4.28
C LEU A 37 9.88 -7.43 4.56
N GLY A 38 10.09 -6.58 3.55
CA GLY A 38 10.91 -5.37 3.71
C GLY A 38 10.09 -4.22 4.25
N ILE A 39 9.02 -3.86 3.54
CA ILE A 39 8.29 -2.60 3.79
C ILE A 39 7.33 -2.71 4.97
N ALA A 40 6.63 -3.83 5.13
CA ALA A 40 5.73 -4.04 6.27
C ALA A 40 6.47 -3.96 7.62
N LEU A 41 7.72 -4.44 7.68
CA LEU A 41 8.53 -4.45 8.90
C LEU A 41 9.15 -3.09 9.26
N ILE A 42 9.23 -2.15 8.30
CA ILE A 42 9.83 -0.83 8.55
C ILE A 42 8.93 0.02 9.46
N SER A 43 7.61 -0.15 9.39
CA SER A 43 6.69 0.60 10.25
C SER A 43 5.32 -0.03 10.30
N HIS A 44 4.69 0.04 11.47
CA HIS A 44 3.28 -0.30 11.66
C HIS A 44 2.34 0.49 10.72
N ARG A 45 2.74 1.69 10.28
CA ARG A 45 1.97 2.44 9.27
C ARG A 45 2.03 1.82 7.89
N PHE A 46 3.17 1.23 7.52
CA PHE A 46 3.32 0.54 6.23
C PHE A 46 2.68 -0.84 6.24
N ASP A 47 2.71 -1.54 7.36
CA ASP A 47 2.01 -2.83 7.52
C ASP A 47 0.53 -2.74 7.11
N PHE A 48 -0.17 -1.71 7.58
CA PHE A 48 -1.56 -1.44 7.18
C PHE A 48 -1.75 -1.29 5.67
N TYR A 49 -0.90 -0.46 5.02
CA TYR A 49 -1.01 -0.23 3.57
C TYR A 49 -0.61 -1.46 2.76
N VAL A 50 0.36 -2.25 3.23
CA VAL A 50 0.80 -3.49 2.60
C VAL A 50 -0.31 -4.54 2.67
N ASP A 51 -0.97 -4.69 3.81
CA ASP A 51 -2.13 -5.59 3.97
C ASP A 51 -3.30 -5.18 3.07
N GLU A 52 -3.62 -3.88 3.00
CA GLU A 52 -4.65 -3.35 2.11
C GLU A 52 -4.33 -3.60 0.63
N HIS A 53 -3.07 -3.39 0.22
CA HIS A 53 -2.58 -3.71 -1.12
C HIS A 53 -2.76 -5.20 -1.47
N PHE A 54 -2.44 -6.11 -0.55
CA PHE A 54 -2.65 -7.55 -0.79
C PHE A 54 -4.12 -7.94 -0.83
N LYS A 55 -4.96 -7.36 0.03
CA LYS A 55 -6.41 -7.59 0.03
C LYS A 55 -7.06 -7.12 -1.28
N THR A 56 -6.69 -5.94 -1.77
CA THR A 56 -7.20 -5.39 -3.04
C THR A 56 -6.76 -6.24 -4.23
N ARG A 57 -5.49 -6.66 -4.31
CA ARG A 57 -5.04 -7.59 -5.37
C ARG A 57 -5.70 -8.96 -5.31
N LYS A 58 -5.89 -9.53 -4.12
CA LYS A 58 -6.61 -10.80 -3.95
C LYS A 58 -8.08 -10.69 -4.38
N ARG A 59 -8.74 -9.57 -4.06
CA ARG A 59 -10.10 -9.27 -4.56
C ARG A 59 -10.12 -9.15 -6.08
N ALA A 60 -9.18 -8.43 -6.69
CA ALA A 60 -9.08 -8.31 -8.14
C ALA A 60 -8.92 -9.68 -8.82
N LEU A 61 -8.01 -10.53 -8.32
CA LEU A 61 -7.82 -11.89 -8.84
C LEU A 61 -9.07 -12.77 -8.68
N LYS A 62 -9.78 -12.64 -7.55
CA LYS A 62 -11.04 -13.35 -7.32
C LYS A 62 -12.12 -12.88 -8.29
N CYS A 63 -12.25 -11.58 -8.52
CA CYS A 63 -13.19 -10.99 -9.49
C CYS A 63 -12.89 -11.47 -10.91
N ILE A 64 -11.61 -11.49 -11.33
CA ILE A 64 -11.20 -12.01 -12.64
C ILE A 64 -11.59 -13.50 -12.79
N ARG A 65 -11.26 -14.34 -11.80
CA ARG A 65 -11.60 -15.78 -11.83
C ARG A 65 -13.11 -16.04 -11.82
N ILE A 66 -13.89 -15.21 -11.14
CA ILE A 66 -15.35 -15.31 -11.14
C ILE A 66 -15.90 -14.89 -12.49
N GLY A 67 -15.45 -13.75 -13.05
CA GLY A 67 -15.81 -13.28 -14.39
C GLY A 67 -15.55 -14.32 -15.49
N SER A 68 -14.41 -15.02 -15.42
CA SER A 68 -14.10 -16.12 -16.35
C SER A 68 -15.01 -17.34 -16.19
N LYS A 69 -15.60 -17.60 -15.01
CA LYS A 69 -16.58 -18.69 -14.82
C LYS A 69 -17.96 -18.34 -15.38
N ILE A 70 -18.36 -17.07 -15.33
CA ILE A 70 -19.68 -16.64 -15.86
C ILE A 70 -19.67 -16.69 -17.40
N GLY A 71 -18.56 -16.30 -18.05
CA GLY A 71 -18.42 -16.37 -19.51
C GLY A 71 -18.36 -17.79 -20.10
N PHE A 72 -18.12 -18.82 -19.28
CA PHE A 72 -18.09 -20.23 -19.70
C PHE A 72 -19.45 -20.95 -19.54
N LEU A 73 -20.41 -20.33 -18.84
CA LEU A 73 -21.76 -20.87 -18.63
C LEU A 73 -22.81 -20.23 -19.55
N THR A 74 -22.37 -19.38 -20.49
CA THR A 74 -23.25 -18.69 -21.47
C THR A 74 -23.00 -19.10 -22.93
N GLN A 75 -22.29 -20.21 -23.16
CA GLN A 75 -22.13 -20.82 -24.49
C GLN A 75 -22.75 -22.22 -24.51
#